data_AF-A0A452RF24-F1
#
_entry.id   AF-A0A452RF24-F1
#
_cell.length_a   1.000
_cell.length_b   1.000
_cell.length_c   1.000
_cell.angle_alpha   90.00
_cell.angle_beta   90.00
_cell.angle_gamma   90.00
#
_symmetry.space_group_name_H-M   'P 1'
#
loop_
_entity.id
_entity.type
_entity.pdbx_description
1 polymer ?
#
loop_
_entity_poly.entity_id
_entity_poly.type
_entity_poly.pdbx_seq_one_letter_code
_entity_poly.pdbx_strand_id
1 'polypeptide(L)'
;MEAEVDKLELMFQKADSDLDYIQYRLEYEIKTNHPDTEGKKNPVTLLKELSAIKSRYQTLHARFKPIAAEQKETKNRICATVNKTMTVIQELQKQTDLEWILSAGLFSQRLFSLAAE
;
A
#
# COMPACT_ATOMS: atom_id res chain seq x y z
N MET A 1 -16.40 -64.07 4.45
CA MET A 1 -16.15 -62.77 5.09
C MET A 1 -14.65 -62.51 5.14
N GLU A 2 -13.87 -63.38 5.77
CA GLU A 2 -12.38 -63.34 5.78
C GLU A 2 -11.75 -63.07 4.41
N ALA A 3 -12.03 -63.89 3.40
CA ALA A 3 -11.42 -63.73 2.07
C ALA A 3 -11.73 -62.38 1.38
N GLU A 4 -12.85 -61.72 1.69
CA GLU A 4 -13.13 -60.39 1.12
C GLU A 4 -12.41 -59.29 1.93
N VAL A 5 -12.18 -59.51 3.23
CA VAL A 5 -11.37 -58.65 4.09
C VAL A 5 -9.90 -58.74 3.67
N ASP A 6 -9.36 -59.95 3.45
CA ASP A 6 -7.99 -60.16 2.97
C ASP A 6 -7.74 -59.46 1.62
N LYS A 7 -8.71 -59.55 0.72
CA LYS A 7 -8.67 -58.87 -0.58
C LYS A 7 -8.72 -57.35 -0.43
N LEU A 8 -9.53 -56.84 0.49
CA LEU A 8 -9.60 -55.41 0.77
C LEU A 8 -8.29 -54.91 1.39
N GLU A 9 -7.70 -55.65 2.32
CA GLU A 9 -6.40 -55.35 2.90
C GLU A 9 -5.31 -55.30 1.81
N LEU A 10 -5.29 -56.28 0.91
CA LEU A 10 -4.36 -56.29 -0.21
C LEU A 10 -4.54 -55.08 -1.14
N MET A 11 -5.78 -54.63 -1.38
CA MET A 11 -6.05 -53.42 -2.16
C MET A 11 -5.51 -52.16 -1.47
N PHE A 12 -5.63 -52.06 -0.14
CA PHE A 12 -5.06 -50.95 0.62
C PHE A 12 -3.54 -50.98 0.61
N GLN A 13 -2.91 -52.14 0.85
CA GLN A 13 -1.46 -52.30 0.77
C GLN A 13 -0.92 -51.90 -0.61
N LYS A 14 -1.62 -52.31 -1.67
CA LYS A 14 -1.27 -51.90 -3.03
C LYS A 14 -1.42 -50.40 -3.22
N ALA A 15 -2.55 -49.82 -2.80
CA ALA A 15 -2.80 -48.38 -2.94
C ALA A 15 -1.74 -47.55 -2.20
N ASP A 16 -1.35 -47.95 -1.00
CA ASP A 16 -0.28 -47.31 -0.24
C ASP A 16 1.05 -47.40 -0.98
N SER A 17 1.42 -48.58 -1.49
CA SER A 17 2.66 -48.76 -2.27
C SER A 17 2.66 -47.98 -3.60
N ASP A 18 1.50 -47.84 -4.25
CA ASP A 18 1.34 -47.04 -5.46
C ASP A 18 1.54 -45.54 -5.14
N LEU A 19 1.02 -45.05 -4.00
CA LEU A 19 1.21 -43.67 -3.54
C LEU A 19 2.68 -43.39 -3.20
N ASP A 20 3.35 -44.29 -2.50
CA ASP A 20 4.78 -44.20 -2.17
C ASP A 20 5.63 -44.12 -3.44
N TYR A 21 5.31 -44.93 -4.46
CA TYR A 21 6.01 -44.89 -5.73
C TYR A 21 5.80 -43.57 -6.49
N ILE A 22 4.58 -43.03 -6.47
CA ILE A 22 4.27 -41.71 -7.06
C ILE A 22 5.08 -40.62 -6.35
N GLN A 23 5.11 -40.63 -5.01
CA GLN A 23 5.89 -39.67 -4.24
C GLN A 23 7.38 -39.77 -4.59
N TYR A 24 7.95 -40.98 -4.59
CA TYR A 24 9.34 -41.21 -4.93
C TYR A 24 9.71 -40.66 -6.31
N ARG A 25 8.88 -40.94 -7.31
CA ARG A 25 9.09 -40.43 -8.68
C ARG A 25 9.05 -38.91 -8.75
N LEU A 26 8.06 -38.28 -8.11
CA LEU A 26 7.95 -36.83 -8.07
C LEU A 26 9.15 -36.18 -7.38
N GLU A 27 9.58 -36.72 -6.25
CA GLU A 27 10.77 -36.22 -5.56
C GLU A 27 12.02 -36.34 -6.41
N TYR A 28 12.20 -37.46 -7.11
CA TYR A 28 13.31 -37.66 -8.03
C TYR A 28 13.28 -36.62 -9.15
N GLU A 29 12.15 -36.48 -9.85
CA GLU A 29 11.97 -35.54 -10.96
C GLU A 29 12.17 -34.08 -10.50
N ILE A 30 11.67 -33.69 -9.32
CA ILE A 30 11.87 -32.34 -8.77
C ILE A 30 13.35 -32.07 -8.48
N LYS A 31 14.07 -33.05 -7.89
CA LYS A 31 15.50 -32.95 -7.56
C LYS A 31 16.36 -32.91 -8.82
N THR A 32 16.04 -33.68 -9.86
CA THR A 32 16.85 -33.76 -11.08
C THR A 32 16.58 -32.62 -12.07
N ASN A 33 15.34 -32.12 -12.15
CA ASN A 33 14.98 -31.06 -13.10
C ASN A 33 15.29 -29.63 -12.61
N HIS A 34 15.91 -29.50 -11.44
CA HIS A 34 16.41 -28.22 -10.91
C HIS A 34 17.93 -28.21 -10.76
N PRO A 35 18.70 -28.17 -11.86
CA PRO A 35 20.06 -27.66 -11.78
C PRO A 35 19.94 -26.15 -11.51
N ASP A 36 20.28 -25.73 -10.30
CA ASP A 36 20.31 -24.34 -9.84
C ASP A 36 19.12 -23.46 -10.23
N THR A 37 18.12 -23.44 -9.35
CA THR A 37 17.10 -22.38 -9.30
C THR A 37 17.68 -21.05 -8.76
N GLU A 38 18.85 -20.63 -9.24
CA GLU A 38 19.43 -19.32 -8.94
C GLU A 38 18.53 -18.22 -9.53
N GLY A 39 17.46 -17.87 -8.80
CA GLY A 39 16.61 -16.73 -9.12
C GLY A 39 15.13 -16.88 -8.78
N LYS A 40 14.57 -18.10 -8.72
CA LYS A 40 13.16 -18.28 -8.35
C LYS A 40 13.03 -18.52 -6.85
N LYS A 41 12.55 -17.50 -6.13
CA LYS A 41 12.26 -17.60 -4.70
C LYS A 41 11.19 -18.68 -4.44
N ASN A 42 11.39 -19.45 -3.38
CA ASN A 42 10.40 -20.40 -2.89
C ASN A 42 9.05 -19.69 -2.64
N PRO A 43 7.90 -20.22 -3.11
CA PRO A 43 6.58 -19.67 -2.86
C PRO A 43 6.28 -19.35 -1.39
N VAL A 44 6.77 -20.17 -0.45
CA VAL A 44 6.61 -19.93 1.00
C VAL A 44 7.33 -18.65 1.43
N THR A 45 8.53 -18.40 0.89
CA THR A 45 9.29 -17.17 1.16
C THR A 45 8.60 -15.97 0.52
N LEU A 46 8.10 -16.11 -0.71
CA LEU A 46 7.35 -15.05 -1.40
C LEU A 46 6.10 -14.63 -0.61
N LEU A 47 5.34 -15.60 -0.07
CA LEU A 47 4.16 -15.29 0.75
C LEU A 47 4.52 -14.50 2.02
N LYS A 48 5.64 -14.84 2.67
CA LYS A 48 6.13 -14.10 3.84
C LYS A 48 6.54 -12.67 3.48
N GLU A 49 7.29 -12.50 2.39
CA GLU A 49 7.70 -11.18 1.89
C GLU A 49 6.48 -10.32 1.53
N LEU A 50 5.52 -10.89 0.80
CA LEU A 50 4.29 -10.20 0.41
C LEU A 50 3.48 -9.72 1.63
N SER A 51 3.38 -10.56 2.66
CA SER A 51 2.72 -10.19 3.91
C SER A 51 3.43 -9.03 4.61
N ALA A 52 4.76 -9.05 4.67
CA ALA A 52 5.55 -7.97 5.25
C ALA A 52 5.38 -6.65 4.47
N ILE A 53 5.38 -6.70 3.14
CA ILE A 53 5.15 -5.53 2.27
C ILE A 53 3.74 -4.97 2.51
N LYS A 54 2.72 -5.82 2.56
CA LYS A 54 1.33 -5.42 2.81
C LYS A 54 1.19 -4.71 4.16
N SER A 55 1.80 -5.26 5.22
CA SER A 55 1.79 -4.65 6.56
C SER A 55 2.47 -3.27 6.59
N ARG A 56 3.63 -3.14 5.93
CA ARG A 56 4.35 -1.87 5.82
C ARG A 56 3.54 -0.82 5.07
N TYR A 57 2.92 -1.21 3.97
CA TYR A 57 2.04 -0.32 3.20
C TYR A 57 0.84 0.16 4.03
N GLN A 58 0.15 -0.76 4.72
CA GLN A 58 -0.99 -0.41 5.57
C GLN A 58 -0.59 0.57 6.68
N THR A 59 0.56 0.34 7.32
CA THR A 59 1.10 1.23 8.34
C THR A 59 1.41 2.62 7.78
N LEU A 60 2.08 2.68 6.62
CA LEU A 60 2.42 3.95 5.97
C LEU A 60 1.15 4.71 5.56
N HIS A 61 0.18 4.02 4.98
CA HIS A 61 -1.10 4.61 4.57
C HIS A 61 -1.88 5.16 5.76
N ALA A 62 -1.94 4.41 6.87
CA ALA A 62 -2.59 4.87 8.10
C ALA A 62 -1.92 6.12 8.69
N ARG A 63 -0.59 6.24 8.59
CA ARG A 63 0.16 7.44 9.01
C ARG A 63 -0.04 8.62 8.06
N PHE A 64 -0.10 8.36 6.76
CA PHE A 64 -0.22 9.41 5.75
C PHE A 64 -1.60 10.08 5.78
N LYS A 65 -2.67 9.31 6.04
CA LYS A 65 -4.05 9.80 6.05
C LYS A 65 -4.28 11.03 6.96
N PRO A 66 -3.90 11.04 8.26
CA PRO A 66 -4.06 12.22 9.10
C PRO A 66 -3.16 13.38 8.68
N ILE A 67 -1.92 13.11 8.22
CA ILE A 67 -0.99 14.16 7.76
C ILE A 67 -1.60 14.94 6.58
N ALA A 68 -2.17 14.24 5.61
CA ALA A 68 -2.83 14.88 4.47
C ALA A 68 -4.02 15.76 4.90
N ALA A 69 -4.79 15.31 5.89
CA ALA A 69 -5.90 16.08 6.46
C ALA A 69 -5.40 17.34 7.21
N GLU A 70 -4.37 17.20 8.05
CA GLU A 70 -3.76 18.30 8.79
C GLU A 70 -3.11 19.33 7.87
N GLN A 71 -2.45 18.90 6.79
CA GLN A 71 -1.88 19.80 5.78
C GLN A 71 -2.97 20.62 5.09
N LYS A 72 -4.08 19.96 4.71
CA LYS A 72 -5.23 20.65 4.12
C LYS A 72 -5.84 21.66 5.10
N GLU A 73 -6.02 21.28 6.36
CA GLU A 73 -6.53 22.18 7.40
C GLU A 73 -5.59 23.37 7.62
N THR A 74 -4.29 23.12 7.71
CA THR A 74 -3.26 24.15 7.89
C THR A 74 -3.27 25.14 6.72
N LYS A 75 -3.33 24.64 5.47
CA LYS A 75 -3.46 25.48 4.27
C LYS A 75 -4.70 26.38 4.36
N ASN A 76 -5.84 25.80 4.72
CA ASN A 76 -7.10 26.54 4.86
C ASN A 76 -7.02 27.61 5.94
N ARG A 77 -6.40 27.31 7.09
CA ARG A 77 -6.22 28.25 8.19
C ARG A 77 -5.30 29.40 7.81
N ILE A 78 -4.18 29.12 7.13
CA ILE A 78 -3.27 30.15 6.63
C ILE A 78 -4.00 31.05 5.64
N CYS A 79 -4.70 30.47 4.67
CA CYS A 79 -5.47 31.24 3.68
C CYS A 79 -6.52 32.14 4.36
N ALA A 80 -7.28 31.61 5.32
CA ALA A 80 -8.26 32.38 6.08
C ALA A 80 -7.63 33.53 6.86
N THR A 81 -6.50 33.30 7.54
CA THR A 81 -5.79 34.34 8.29
C THR A 81 -5.23 35.42 7.36
N VAL A 82 -4.57 35.03 6.27
CA VAL A 82 -4.01 35.98 5.29
C VAL A 82 -5.11 36.84 4.67
N ASN A 83 -6.25 36.24 4.30
CA ASN A 83 -7.38 37.00 3.75
C ASN A 83 -7.94 38.00 4.77
N LYS A 84 -8.11 37.60 6.03
CA LYS A 84 -8.57 38.52 7.10
C LYS A 84 -7.60 39.67 7.31
N THR A 85 -6.30 39.38 7.41
CA THR A 85 -5.27 40.42 7.56
C THR A 85 -5.27 41.36 6.37
N MET A 86 -5.42 40.84 5.15
CA MET A 86 -5.52 41.67 3.94
C MET A 86 -6.74 42.59 3.99
N THR A 87 -7.91 42.09 4.41
CA THR A 87 -9.10 42.93 4.59
C THR A 87 -8.87 44.05 5.61
N VAL A 88 -8.23 43.75 6.74
CA VAL A 88 -7.90 44.77 7.76
C VAL A 88 -6.94 45.83 7.19
N ILE A 89 -5.90 45.41 6.47
CA ILE A 89 -4.95 46.32 5.81
C ILE A 89 -5.67 47.22 4.81
N GLN A 90 -6.54 46.66 3.97
CA GLN A 90 -7.32 47.42 2.99
C GLN A 90 -8.22 48.46 3.65
N GLU A 91 -8.85 48.12 4.78
CA GLU A 91 -9.72 49.05 5.50
C GLU A 91 -8.93 50.21 6.14
N LEU A 92 -7.77 49.91 6.74
CA LEU A 92 -6.87 50.96 7.26
C LEU A 92 -6.32 51.86 6.14
N GLN A 93 -6.02 51.30 4.97
CA GLN A 93 -5.55 52.07 3.82
C GLN A 93 -6.60 53.08 3.34
N LYS A 94 -7.87 52.67 3.24
CA LYS A 94 -8.99 53.57 2.89
C LYS A 94 -9.14 54.72 3.88
N GLN A 95 -8.83 54.50 5.16
CA GLN A 95 -8.92 55.55 6.19
C GLN A 95 -7.77 56.57 6.10
N THR A 96 -6.66 56.23 5.45
CA THR A 96 -5.42 57.04 5.49
C THR A 96 -5.04 57.65 4.13
N ASP A 97 -5.90 57.53 3.10
CA ASP A 97 -5.64 57.96 1.70
C ASP A 97 -4.28 57.48 1.13
N LEU A 98 -3.80 56.32 1.58
CA LEU A 98 -2.56 55.70 1.09
C LEU A 98 -2.87 54.71 -0.04
N GLU A 99 -2.74 55.16 -1.29
CA GLU A 99 -2.74 54.25 -2.46
C GLU A 99 -1.35 53.63 -2.65
N TRP A 100 -1.25 52.29 -2.61
CA TRP A 100 -0.10 51.60 -3.19
C TRP A 100 -0.54 50.60 -4.26
N ILE A 101 0.00 50.85 -5.45
CA ILE A 101 -0.16 50.10 -6.68
C ILE A 101 0.45 48.69 -6.51
N LEU A 102 -0.43 47.69 -6.65
CA LEU A 102 -0.15 46.33 -7.15
C LEU A 102 1.09 45.59 -6.62
N SER A 103 0.99 45.10 -5.39
CA SER A 103 1.42 43.72 -5.08
C SER A 103 0.24 42.81 -4.68
N ALA A 104 -0.93 43.40 -4.43
CA ALA A 104 -2.15 42.73 -3.99
C ALA A 104 -2.77 41.76 -5.01
N GLY A 105 -2.63 42.03 -6.32
CA GLY A 105 -3.19 41.19 -7.39
C GLY A 105 -2.47 39.85 -7.56
N LEU A 106 -1.13 39.84 -7.43
CA LEU A 106 -0.30 38.65 -7.64
C LEU A 106 -0.33 37.70 -6.45
N PHE A 107 -0.54 38.20 -5.23
CA PHE A 107 -0.65 37.37 -4.02
C PHE A 107 -2.02 36.71 -3.91
N SER A 108 -3.10 37.40 -4.27
CA SER A 108 -4.47 36.87 -4.21
C SER A 108 -4.70 35.76 -5.24
N GLN A 109 -4.28 35.93 -6.51
CA GLN A 109 -4.41 34.88 -7.52
C GLN A 109 -3.60 33.63 -7.16
N ARG A 110 -2.40 33.78 -6.61
CA ARG A 110 -1.52 32.64 -6.28
C ARG A 110 -2.01 31.84 -5.07
N LEU A 111 -2.63 32.51 -4.09
CA LEU A 111 -3.29 31.84 -2.95
C LEU A 111 -4.60 31.15 -3.35
N PHE A 112 -5.36 31.73 -4.30
CA PHE A 112 -6.59 31.11 -4.80
C PHE A 112 -6.30 29.83 -5.60
N SER A 113 -5.27 29.84 -6.46
CA SER A 113 -4.81 28.65 -7.17
C SER A 113 -4.31 27.55 -6.21
N LEU A 114 -3.63 27.94 -5.13
CA LEU A 114 -3.18 26.99 -4.11
C LEU A 114 -4.33 26.36 -3.32
N ALA A 115 -5.52 26.99 -3.27
CA ALA A 115 -6.68 26.47 -2.54
C ALA A 115 -7.59 25.55 -3.39
N ALA A 116 -7.48 25.60 -4.72
CA ALA A 116 -8.30 24.84 -5.66
C ALA A 116 -7.77 23.44 -6.02
N GLU A 117 -6.52 23.12 -5.65
CA GLU A 117 -5.95 21.76 -5.61
C GLU A 117 -6.07 21.13 -4.21
#